data_AF-A0A7J4IFY7-F1
#
_entry.id   AF-A0A7J4IFY7-F1
#
_cell.length_a   1.000
_cell.length_b   1.000
_cell.length_c   1.000
_cell.angle_alpha   90.00
_cell.angle_beta   90.00
_cell.angle_gamma   90.00
#
_symmetry.space_group_name_H-M   'P 1'
#
loop_
_entity.id
_entity.type
_entity.pdbx_description
1 polymer ?
#
loop_
_entity_poly.entity_id
_entity_poly.type
_entity_poly.pdbx_seq_one_letter_code
_entity_poly.pdbx_strand_id
1 'polypeptide(L)'
;AEDYNLGGEGVAYHDTTPGNEGGVYRHDNVDIEQTAGVATPNVGWIRSGEYLTYTANITTGGAYTMTARVASPNSGRTAAFSVDGTQTATIAVPNTGAYERFATVPVPVTLAAGTHVLKLTFQGDGQNIDWIAFGPSTTPTVTSTPTPTPTAGGASFTAAPLTAPHGAAVKFTLAPATGKTVSAAWWSFDAPAHLNTWNSRAVNPTFFYPAAGTFSPLVKITYSDGSTETVQRTGYIRAT
;
A
#
# COMPACT_ATOMS: atom_id res chain seq x y z
N ALA A 1 -19.72 0.70 -7.62
CA ALA A 1 -19.54 2.17 -7.62
C ALA A 1 -20.86 2.88 -7.93
N GLU A 2 -21.68 2.29 -8.79
CA GLU A 2 -23.06 2.64 -9.09
C GLU A 2 -23.97 2.75 -7.85
N ASP A 3 -23.60 2.12 -6.74
CA ASP A 3 -24.29 2.16 -5.43
C ASP A 3 -23.93 3.35 -4.53
N TYR A 4 -23.70 4.52 -5.12
CA TYR A 4 -23.50 5.74 -4.33
C TYR A 4 -24.78 6.15 -3.58
N ASN A 5 -24.63 6.96 -2.54
CA ASN A 5 -25.73 7.43 -1.70
C ASN A 5 -26.89 8.02 -2.53
N LEU A 6 -28.10 7.95 -1.99
CA LEU A 6 -29.22 8.74 -2.52
C LEU A 6 -29.13 10.17 -1.98
N GLY A 7 -29.67 11.15 -2.71
CA GLY A 7 -29.68 12.55 -2.29
C GLY A 7 -29.58 13.56 -3.43
N GLY A 8 -29.20 13.09 -4.63
CA GLY A 8 -29.13 13.91 -5.83
C GLY A 8 -27.84 14.74 -5.94
N GLU A 9 -27.85 15.56 -6.98
CA GLU A 9 -26.79 16.49 -7.36
C GLU A 9 -26.43 17.47 -6.23
N GLY A 10 -25.13 17.64 -5.97
CA GLY A 10 -24.60 18.51 -4.92
C GLY A 10 -24.69 17.93 -3.49
N VAL A 11 -25.34 16.77 -3.31
CA VAL A 11 -25.51 16.12 -2.00
C VAL A 11 -24.81 14.76 -2.00
N ALA A 12 -25.25 13.84 -2.85
CA ALA A 12 -24.74 12.48 -2.88
C ALA A 12 -23.70 12.25 -3.99
N TYR A 13 -23.79 13.04 -5.05
CA TYR A 13 -22.86 13.05 -6.17
C TYR A 13 -22.77 14.46 -6.77
N HIS A 14 -21.79 14.67 -7.63
CA HIS A 14 -21.75 15.78 -8.59
C HIS A 14 -21.41 15.22 -9.95
N ASP A 15 -22.29 15.48 -10.93
CA ASP A 15 -22.09 15.17 -12.34
C ASP A 15 -22.14 16.46 -13.15
N THR A 16 -21.25 16.61 -14.12
CA THR A 16 -21.17 17.82 -14.95
C THR A 16 -22.16 17.82 -16.11
N THR A 17 -22.80 16.69 -16.37
CA THR A 17 -23.79 16.48 -17.44
C THR A 17 -25.17 16.19 -16.87
N PRO A 18 -26.24 16.67 -17.53
CA PRO A 18 -27.59 16.25 -17.17
C PRO A 18 -27.94 14.89 -17.77
N GLY A 19 -28.48 14.01 -16.92
CA GLY A 19 -28.91 12.66 -17.28
C GLY A 19 -27.78 11.64 -17.39
N ASN A 20 -28.11 10.38 -17.12
CA ASN A 20 -27.20 9.24 -17.24
C ASN A 20 -27.01 8.84 -18.72
N GLU A 21 -25.85 9.16 -19.31
CA GLU A 21 -25.46 8.87 -20.69
C GLU A 21 -25.43 7.36 -20.99
N GLY A 22 -25.05 6.53 -20.00
CA GLY A 22 -25.04 5.07 -20.14
C GLY A 22 -26.41 4.42 -19.98
N GLY A 23 -27.38 5.14 -19.38
CA GLY A 23 -28.80 4.80 -19.38
C GLY A 23 -29.19 3.56 -18.57
N VAL A 24 -28.33 3.04 -17.70
CA VAL A 24 -28.63 1.85 -16.88
C VAL A 24 -28.60 2.13 -15.37
N TYR A 25 -29.22 1.22 -14.61
CA TYR A 25 -29.26 1.17 -13.15
C TYR A 25 -30.02 2.30 -12.44
N ARG A 26 -29.67 3.56 -12.70
CA ARG A 26 -30.32 4.74 -12.11
C ARG A 26 -30.73 5.76 -13.17
N HIS A 27 -31.70 6.61 -12.81
CA HIS A 27 -32.29 7.65 -13.66
C HIS A 27 -31.91 9.07 -13.25
N ASP A 28 -30.91 9.21 -12.38
CA ASP A 28 -30.27 10.48 -12.03
C ASP A 28 -29.13 10.79 -13.02
N ASN A 29 -28.25 11.75 -12.70
CA ASN A 29 -27.27 12.26 -13.66
C ASN A 29 -25.99 11.45 -13.74
N VAL A 30 -25.68 10.58 -12.78
CA VAL A 30 -24.41 9.83 -12.83
C VAL A 30 -24.44 8.88 -14.02
N ASP A 31 -23.41 8.95 -14.84
CA ASP A 31 -23.25 8.12 -16.02
C ASP A 31 -22.86 6.68 -15.65
N ILE A 32 -23.78 5.74 -15.87
CA ILE A 32 -23.64 4.33 -15.53
C ILE A 32 -23.93 3.50 -16.76
N GLU A 33 -23.01 2.59 -17.11
CA GLU A 33 -23.13 1.66 -18.23
C GLU A 33 -23.03 0.20 -17.77
N GLN A 34 -23.48 -0.69 -18.65
CA GLN A 34 -23.18 -2.11 -18.55
C GLN A 34 -22.06 -2.46 -19.54
N THR A 35 -20.82 -2.55 -19.06
CA THR A 35 -19.70 -3.02 -19.89
C THR A 35 -19.83 -4.52 -20.18
N ALA A 36 -19.67 -4.90 -21.45
CA ALA A 36 -19.70 -6.31 -21.86
C ALA A 36 -18.57 -7.11 -21.19
N GLY A 37 -18.91 -8.24 -20.57
CA GLY A 37 -17.95 -9.08 -19.85
C GLY A 37 -17.58 -8.59 -18.44
N VAL A 38 -18.19 -7.51 -17.97
CA VAL A 38 -18.18 -7.10 -16.56
C VAL A 38 -19.51 -7.53 -15.91
N ALA A 39 -19.44 -8.10 -14.70
CA ALA A 39 -20.60 -8.70 -14.06
C ALA A 39 -21.60 -7.68 -13.49
N THR A 40 -21.11 -6.50 -13.13
CA THR A 40 -21.86 -5.38 -12.54
C THR A 40 -21.81 -4.17 -13.47
N PRO A 41 -22.80 -3.24 -13.39
CA PRO A 41 -22.66 -1.93 -13.99
C PRO A 41 -21.42 -1.20 -13.47
N ASN A 42 -20.88 -0.29 -14.27
CA ASN A 42 -19.79 0.59 -13.85
C ASN A 42 -20.16 2.04 -14.08
N VAL A 43 -19.53 2.93 -13.33
CA VAL A 43 -19.60 4.37 -13.58
C VAL A 43 -18.59 4.70 -14.68
N GLY A 44 -19.02 5.45 -15.68
CA GLY A 44 -18.25 5.86 -16.85
C GLY A 44 -18.41 7.35 -17.13
N TRP A 45 -17.95 7.83 -18.29
CA TRP A 45 -18.01 9.24 -18.73
C TRP A 45 -17.47 10.29 -17.74
N ILE A 46 -16.73 9.81 -16.74
CA ILE A 46 -16.24 10.61 -15.62
C ILE A 46 -15.42 11.80 -16.12
N ARG A 47 -15.78 12.99 -15.63
CA ARG A 47 -15.07 14.25 -15.85
C ARG A 47 -14.38 14.72 -14.57
N SER A 48 -13.31 15.49 -14.75
CA SER A 48 -12.53 16.02 -13.65
C SER A 48 -13.39 16.93 -12.76
N GLY A 49 -13.36 16.68 -11.45
CA GLY A 49 -14.13 17.42 -10.45
C GLY A 49 -15.43 16.74 -10.01
N GLU A 50 -15.92 15.75 -10.77
CA GLU A 50 -17.08 14.95 -10.39
C GLU A 50 -16.80 14.12 -9.15
N TYR A 51 -17.86 13.77 -8.42
CA TYR A 51 -17.69 12.96 -7.22
C TYR A 51 -18.88 12.05 -6.92
N LEU A 52 -18.59 10.99 -6.17
CA LEU A 52 -19.58 10.07 -5.60
C LEU A 52 -19.35 9.94 -4.10
N THR A 53 -20.42 9.88 -3.32
CA THR A 53 -20.37 9.65 -1.87
C THR A 53 -21.04 8.34 -1.48
N TYR A 54 -20.53 7.72 -0.41
CA TYR A 54 -21.01 6.45 0.12
C TYR A 54 -21.02 6.55 1.65
N THR A 55 -22.06 6.02 2.28
CA THR A 55 -22.10 5.89 3.74
C THR A 55 -21.65 4.49 4.12
N ALA A 56 -20.61 4.38 4.96
CA ALA A 56 -20.09 3.09 5.41
C ALA A 56 -20.01 3.05 6.93
N ASN A 57 -20.44 1.93 7.52
CA ASN A 57 -20.20 1.65 8.93
C ASN A 57 -18.98 0.73 9.06
N ILE A 58 -17.87 1.29 9.52
CA ILE A 58 -16.62 0.59 9.77
C ILE A 58 -16.70 -0.01 11.17
N THR A 59 -16.86 -1.33 11.25
CA THR A 59 -17.07 -2.05 12.52
C THR A 59 -15.82 -2.08 13.40
N THR A 60 -14.64 -2.11 12.79
CA THR A 60 -13.34 -2.14 13.48
C THR A 60 -12.42 -1.09 12.88
N GLY A 61 -11.91 -0.17 13.69
CA GLY A 61 -10.92 0.80 13.22
C GLY A 61 -9.58 0.11 12.95
N GLY A 62 -8.84 0.58 11.95
CA GLY A 62 -7.50 0.07 11.67
C GLY A 62 -7.03 0.30 10.24
N ALA A 63 -5.97 -0.42 9.88
CA ALA A 63 -5.43 -0.44 8.53
C ALA A 63 -6.25 -1.38 7.63
N TYR A 64 -6.60 -0.88 6.45
CA TYR A 64 -7.30 -1.59 5.39
C TYR A 64 -6.49 -1.53 4.10
N THR A 65 -6.70 -2.52 3.23
CA THR A 65 -6.35 -2.38 1.82
C THR A 65 -7.65 -2.12 1.07
N MET A 66 -7.81 -0.89 0.59
CA MET A 66 -8.86 -0.55 -0.36
C MET A 66 -8.42 -1.05 -1.74
N THR A 67 -9.24 -1.80 -2.44
CA THR A 67 -9.01 -2.18 -3.84
C THR A 67 -10.03 -1.47 -4.70
N ALA A 68 -9.58 -0.81 -5.77
CA ALA A 68 -10.43 -0.13 -6.74
C ALA A 68 -10.29 -0.82 -8.10
N ARG A 69 -11.42 -1.18 -8.72
CA ARG A 69 -11.44 -1.74 -10.08
C ARG A 69 -11.74 -0.61 -11.06
N VAL A 70 -10.73 -0.21 -11.82
CA VAL A 70 -10.72 1.02 -12.62
C VAL A 70 -10.22 0.75 -14.05
N ALA A 71 -10.60 1.60 -14.99
CA ALA A 71 -10.14 1.53 -16.38
C ALA A 71 -9.94 2.93 -16.98
N SER A 72 -8.96 3.07 -17.87
CA SER A 72 -8.80 4.26 -18.72
C SER A 72 -7.85 3.96 -19.88
N PRO A 73 -8.12 4.42 -21.11
CA PRO A 73 -7.13 4.39 -22.20
C PRO A 73 -6.05 5.47 -22.03
N ASN A 74 -6.15 6.31 -21.00
CA ASN A 74 -5.32 7.48 -20.81
C ASN A 74 -4.46 7.38 -19.54
N SER A 75 -3.34 8.10 -19.51
CA SER A 75 -2.43 8.16 -18.35
C SER A 75 -2.74 9.36 -17.44
N GLY A 76 -2.38 9.29 -16.16
CA GLY A 76 -2.47 10.44 -15.23
C GLY A 76 -3.87 10.70 -14.67
N ARG A 77 -4.76 9.71 -14.71
CA ARG A 77 -6.10 9.78 -14.10
C ARG A 77 -6.01 9.33 -12.65
N THR A 78 -6.73 10.01 -11.76
CA THR A 78 -6.77 9.62 -10.35
C THR A 78 -8.15 9.87 -9.75
N ALA A 79 -8.41 9.26 -8.60
CA ALA A 79 -9.52 9.62 -7.74
C ALA A 79 -9.00 9.90 -6.32
N ALA A 80 -9.30 11.07 -5.77
CA ALA A 80 -9.05 11.38 -4.38
C ALA A 80 -10.09 10.67 -3.51
N PHE A 81 -9.63 9.84 -2.57
CA PHE A 81 -10.48 9.17 -1.59
C PHE A 81 -10.43 9.95 -0.28
N SER A 82 -11.61 10.35 0.21
CA SER A 82 -11.76 11.11 1.44
C SER A 82 -12.76 10.46 2.39
N VAL A 83 -12.52 10.66 3.68
CA VAL A 83 -13.35 10.19 4.79
C VAL A 83 -13.73 11.42 5.59
N ASP A 84 -15.03 11.66 5.75
CA ASP A 84 -15.60 12.82 6.45
C ASP A 84 -14.98 14.15 5.99
N GLY A 85 -14.80 14.29 4.66
CA GLY A 85 -14.25 15.48 4.03
C GLY A 85 -12.72 15.62 4.07
N THR A 86 -12.01 14.73 4.76
CA THR A 86 -10.54 14.71 4.77
C THR A 86 -10.01 13.69 3.76
N GLN A 87 -9.18 14.11 2.81
CA GLN A 87 -8.53 13.18 1.89
C GLN A 87 -7.55 12.26 2.64
N THR A 88 -7.73 10.95 2.51
CA THR A 88 -6.93 9.93 3.20
C THR A 88 -6.06 9.13 2.23
N ALA A 89 -6.42 9.08 0.94
CA ALA A 89 -5.64 8.43 -0.08
C ALA A 89 -5.92 8.98 -1.48
N THR A 90 -5.06 8.57 -2.44
CA THR A 90 -5.26 8.81 -3.87
C THR A 90 -5.23 7.47 -4.58
N ILE A 91 -6.26 7.18 -5.36
CA ILE A 91 -6.36 6.02 -6.24
C ILE A 91 -5.76 6.43 -7.58
N ALA A 92 -4.68 5.76 -7.99
CA ALA A 92 -4.15 5.93 -9.34
C ALA A 92 -4.97 5.07 -10.31
N VAL A 93 -5.42 5.67 -11.42
CA VAL A 93 -6.03 4.93 -12.53
C VAL A 93 -4.96 4.73 -13.60
N PRO A 94 -4.42 3.51 -13.76
CA PRO A 94 -3.40 3.25 -14.77
C PRO A 94 -4.01 3.33 -16.17
N ASN A 95 -3.15 3.57 -17.16
CA ASN A 95 -3.54 3.37 -18.55
C ASN A 95 -3.73 1.86 -18.79
N THR A 96 -4.98 1.42 -18.87
CA THR A 96 -5.36 0.06 -19.18
C THR A 96 -5.60 -0.15 -20.67
N GLY A 97 -5.51 0.89 -21.50
CA GLY A 97 -5.59 0.82 -22.96
C GLY A 97 -7.00 0.83 -23.55
N ALA A 98 -8.05 0.72 -22.73
CA ALA A 98 -9.46 0.79 -23.15
C ALA A 98 -10.37 1.08 -21.95
N TYR A 99 -11.57 1.61 -22.18
CA TYR A 99 -12.56 1.91 -21.13
C TYR A 99 -13.17 0.63 -20.52
N GLU A 100 -13.19 -0.45 -21.29
CA GLU A 100 -13.76 -1.75 -20.91
C GLU A 100 -12.71 -2.68 -20.29
N ARG A 101 -11.42 -2.32 -20.36
CA ARG A 101 -10.30 -3.11 -19.83
C ARG A 101 -9.99 -2.66 -18.41
N PHE A 102 -10.59 -3.31 -17.43
CA PHE A 102 -10.39 -2.99 -16.01
C PHE A 102 -9.13 -3.62 -15.41
N ALA A 103 -8.48 -2.87 -14.52
CA ALA A 103 -7.44 -3.35 -13.62
C ALA A 103 -7.84 -3.08 -12.16
N THR A 104 -7.36 -3.92 -11.25
CA THR A 104 -7.58 -3.73 -9.80
C THR A 104 -6.35 -3.10 -9.17
N VAL A 105 -6.53 -1.96 -8.53
CA VAL A 105 -5.47 -1.17 -7.90
C VAL A 105 -5.62 -1.22 -6.38
N PRO A 106 -4.63 -1.75 -5.63
CA PRO A 106 -4.63 -1.71 -4.17
C PRO A 106 -4.13 -0.36 -3.66
N VAL A 107 -4.77 0.16 -2.62
CA VAL A 107 -4.48 1.43 -1.97
C VAL A 107 -4.55 1.24 -0.45
N PRO A 108 -3.44 1.39 0.29
CA PRO A 108 -3.47 1.31 1.74
C PRO A 108 -4.24 2.51 2.32
N VAL A 109 -5.15 2.25 3.26
CA VAL A 109 -5.92 3.28 3.96
C VAL A 109 -6.03 2.95 5.44
N THR A 110 -6.16 3.98 6.28
CA THR A 110 -6.49 3.80 7.71
C THR A 110 -7.87 4.38 7.94
N LEU A 111 -8.75 3.59 8.54
CA LEU A 111 -10.15 3.93 8.77
C LEU A 111 -10.45 3.85 10.27
N ALA A 112 -11.14 4.86 10.82
CA ALA A 112 -11.63 4.81 12.18
C ALA A 112 -12.86 3.91 12.28
N ALA A 113 -13.15 3.37 13.47
CA ALA A 113 -14.42 2.69 13.71
C ALA A 113 -15.55 3.72 13.75
N GLY A 114 -16.71 3.36 13.21
CA GLY A 114 -17.90 4.21 13.21
C GLY A 114 -18.54 4.33 11.85
N THR A 115 -19.58 5.17 11.79
CA THR A 115 -20.24 5.53 10.53
C THR A 115 -19.55 6.74 9.94
N HIS A 116 -19.14 6.62 8.67
CA HIS A 116 -18.38 7.62 7.95
C HIS A 116 -18.98 7.88 6.58
N VAL A 117 -18.80 9.11 6.08
CA VAL A 117 -19.05 9.46 4.68
C VAL A 117 -17.74 9.30 3.93
N LEU A 118 -17.73 8.34 3.01
CA LEU A 118 -16.66 8.11 2.07
C LEU A 118 -16.96 8.90 0.79
N LYS A 119 -15.96 9.55 0.21
CA LYS A 119 -16.12 10.31 -1.03
C LYS A 119 -14.96 10.05 -2.00
N LEU A 120 -15.30 9.72 -3.24
CA LEU A 120 -14.39 9.67 -4.38
C LEU A 120 -14.56 10.94 -5.20
N THR A 121 -13.48 11.72 -5.37
CA THR A 121 -13.46 12.89 -6.26
C THR A 121 -12.52 12.61 -7.41
N PHE A 122 -13.03 12.63 -8.64
CA PHE A 122 -12.28 12.23 -9.81
C PHE A 122 -11.45 13.37 -10.37
N GLN A 123 -10.26 13.03 -10.87
CA GLN A 123 -9.31 13.96 -11.45
C GLN A 123 -8.86 13.44 -12.81
N GLY A 124 -9.04 14.29 -13.82
CA GLY A 124 -8.80 13.97 -15.23
C GLY A 124 -9.96 13.25 -15.89
N ASP A 125 -10.27 13.67 -17.11
CA ASP A 125 -11.40 13.14 -17.87
C ASP A 125 -11.09 11.76 -18.46
N GLY A 126 -12.16 10.97 -18.64
CA GLY A 126 -12.12 9.69 -19.33
C GLY A 126 -11.50 8.59 -18.47
N GLN A 127 -12.23 8.18 -17.45
CA GLN A 127 -11.94 7.02 -16.60
C GLN A 127 -13.24 6.32 -16.22
N ASN A 128 -13.17 5.02 -15.97
CA ASN A 128 -14.28 4.22 -15.48
C ASN A 128 -13.93 3.60 -14.13
N ILE A 129 -14.94 3.40 -13.28
CA ILE A 129 -14.82 2.67 -12.02
C ILE A 129 -15.98 1.70 -11.86
N ASP A 130 -15.66 0.44 -11.62
CA ASP A 130 -16.63 -0.63 -11.36
C ASP A 130 -16.95 -0.68 -9.87
N TRP A 131 -15.95 -0.94 -9.03
CA TRP A 131 -16.15 -1.00 -7.58
C TRP A 131 -14.94 -0.55 -6.78
N ILE A 132 -15.21 -0.19 -5.53
CA ILE A 132 -14.22 -0.17 -4.46
C ILE A 132 -14.59 -1.25 -3.45
N ALA A 133 -13.59 -1.93 -2.91
CA ALA A 133 -13.75 -2.92 -1.86
C ALA A 133 -12.72 -2.69 -0.77
N PHE A 134 -13.09 -2.99 0.48
CA PHE A 134 -12.21 -2.87 1.63
C PHE A 134 -11.93 -4.26 2.17
N GLY A 135 -10.71 -4.73 1.99
CA GLY A 135 -10.21 -5.91 2.67
C GLY A 135 -9.49 -5.52 3.95
N PRO A 136 -9.37 -6.45 4.93
CA PRO A 136 -8.36 -6.28 5.97
C PRO A 136 -7.05 -5.92 5.28
N SER A 137 -6.26 -5.01 5.88
CA SER A 137 -4.93 -4.77 5.35
C SER A 137 -4.20 -6.10 5.40
N THR A 138 -4.14 -6.77 4.25
CA THR A 138 -2.98 -7.53 3.92
C THR A 138 -1.90 -6.48 3.70
N THR A 139 -1.38 -5.92 4.82
CA THR A 139 0.06 -5.95 4.96
C THR A 139 0.39 -7.33 4.43
N PRO A 140 1.16 -7.51 3.35
CA PRO A 140 1.66 -8.84 3.12
C PRO A 140 2.17 -9.24 4.50
N THR A 141 1.49 -10.20 5.14
CA THR A 141 2.22 -11.12 5.97
C THR A 141 3.33 -11.41 4.98
N VAL A 142 4.53 -10.95 5.29
CA VAL A 142 5.67 -11.66 4.83
C VAL A 142 5.34 -13.06 5.31
N THR A 143 4.62 -13.83 4.48
CA THR A 143 4.91 -15.22 4.22
C THR A 143 6.40 -15.09 4.14
N SER A 144 7.05 -15.46 5.24
CA SER A 144 8.48 -15.54 5.27
C SER A 144 8.76 -16.27 3.97
N THR A 145 9.26 -15.57 2.95
CA THR A 145 10.03 -16.25 1.93
C THR A 145 10.96 -17.04 2.80
N PRO A 146 10.86 -18.40 2.80
CA PRO A 146 11.59 -19.21 3.75
C PRO A 146 12.97 -18.59 3.77
N THR A 147 13.37 -18.08 4.94
CA THR A 147 14.74 -17.62 5.12
C THR A 147 15.53 -18.72 4.45
N PRO A 148 16.29 -18.45 3.36
CA PRO A 148 16.98 -19.53 2.65
C PRO A 148 17.63 -20.32 3.77
N THR A 149 17.20 -21.58 3.94
CA THR A 149 17.63 -22.39 5.07
C THR A 149 19.13 -22.17 5.11
N PRO A 150 19.69 -21.54 6.16
CA PRO A 150 21.08 -21.17 6.15
C PRO A 150 21.81 -22.44 5.76
N THR A 151 22.55 -22.39 4.64
CA THR A 151 23.45 -23.47 4.26
C THR A 151 24.18 -23.83 5.55
N ALA A 152 24.00 -25.06 6.02
CA ALA A 152 24.40 -25.44 7.37
C ALA A 152 25.85 -24.99 7.61
N GLY A 153 26.04 -23.96 8.45
CA GLY A 153 27.34 -23.36 8.75
C GLY A 153 27.51 -21.85 8.46
N GLY A 154 26.61 -21.15 7.76
CA GLY A 154 26.70 -19.70 7.50
C GLY A 154 26.33 -18.79 8.68
N ALA A 155 26.70 -17.51 8.62
CA ALA A 155 26.31 -16.52 9.62
C ALA A 155 24.82 -16.16 9.56
N SER A 156 24.30 -15.67 10.69
CA SER A 156 22.96 -15.13 10.80
C SER A 156 22.92 -13.99 11.80
N PHE A 157 21.79 -13.28 11.89
CA PHE A 157 21.57 -12.34 12.99
C PHE A 157 20.11 -12.36 13.44
N THR A 158 19.87 -11.87 14.65
CA THR A 158 18.55 -11.61 15.24
C THR A 158 18.41 -10.14 15.61
N ALA A 159 17.16 -9.70 15.83
CA ALA A 159 16.87 -8.37 16.34
C ALA A 159 15.76 -8.41 17.40
N ALA A 160 15.80 -7.47 18.35
CA ALA A 160 14.79 -7.31 19.39
C ALA A 160 14.60 -5.83 19.78
N PRO A 161 13.34 -5.32 19.82
CA PRO A 161 12.12 -5.96 19.30
C PRO A 161 12.06 -5.94 17.76
N LEU A 162 11.26 -6.82 17.15
CA LEU A 162 11.00 -6.83 15.70
C LEU A 162 9.95 -5.78 15.27
N THR A 163 9.13 -5.33 16.21
CA THR A 163 8.17 -4.24 16.03
C THR A 163 8.36 -3.25 17.16
N ALA A 164 8.55 -1.97 16.82
CA ALA A 164 8.80 -0.91 17.80
C ALA A 164 8.21 0.40 17.29
N PRO A 165 7.83 1.35 18.17
CA PRO A 165 7.58 2.72 17.75
C PRO A 165 8.78 3.31 17.00
N HIS A 166 8.55 4.14 15.99
CA HIS A 166 9.64 4.90 15.38
C HIS A 166 10.35 5.74 16.45
N GLY A 167 11.67 5.83 16.37
CA GLY A 167 12.54 6.41 17.40
C GLY A 167 12.85 5.49 18.58
N ALA A 168 12.28 4.27 18.66
CA ALA A 168 12.66 3.28 19.66
C ALA A 168 13.90 2.47 19.24
N ALA A 169 14.61 1.96 20.24
CA ALA A 169 15.82 1.16 20.05
C ALA A 169 15.48 -0.26 19.56
N VAL A 170 16.20 -0.72 18.53
CA VAL A 170 16.23 -2.11 18.08
C VAL A 170 17.65 -2.65 18.23
N LYS A 171 17.82 -3.69 19.05
CA LYS A 171 19.11 -4.34 19.29
C LYS A 171 19.31 -5.49 18.31
N PHE A 172 20.45 -5.53 17.64
CA PHE A 172 20.85 -6.60 16.72
C PHE A 172 21.92 -7.48 17.36
N THR A 173 21.82 -8.79 17.15
CA THR A 173 22.80 -9.78 17.63
C THR A 173 23.27 -10.64 16.47
N LEU A 174 24.56 -10.56 16.15
CA LEU A 174 25.21 -11.36 15.12
C LEU A 174 25.61 -12.74 15.66
N ALA A 175 25.25 -13.78 14.93
CA ALA A 175 25.73 -15.14 15.10
C ALA A 175 26.68 -15.47 13.93
N PRO A 176 28.00 -15.59 14.18
CA PRO A 176 28.98 -15.92 13.14
C PRO A 176 28.73 -17.30 12.51
N ALA A 177 29.28 -17.53 11.33
CA ALA A 177 29.40 -18.87 10.75
C ALA A 177 30.12 -19.83 11.71
N THR A 178 29.75 -21.11 11.68
CA THR A 178 30.28 -22.12 12.61
C THR A 178 31.80 -22.18 12.53
N GLY A 179 32.46 -22.04 13.69
CA GLY A 179 33.93 -22.08 13.79
C GLY A 179 34.65 -20.82 13.30
N LYS A 180 33.93 -19.77 12.91
CA LYS A 180 34.51 -18.49 12.47
C LYS A 180 34.45 -17.45 13.59
N THR A 181 35.48 -16.61 13.65
CA THR A 181 35.54 -15.45 14.55
C THR A 181 35.40 -14.18 13.73
N VAL A 182 34.51 -13.28 14.14
CA VAL A 182 34.26 -12.01 13.43
C VAL A 182 35.38 -11.02 13.76
N SER A 183 36.02 -10.46 12.73
CA SER A 183 37.02 -9.39 12.84
C SER A 183 36.42 -8.01 12.54
N ALA A 184 35.42 -7.93 11.66
CA ALA A 184 34.67 -6.71 11.41
C ALA A 184 33.22 -7.01 11.01
N ALA A 185 32.32 -6.08 11.35
CA ALA A 185 30.94 -6.08 10.89
C ALA A 185 30.59 -4.69 10.36
N TRP A 186 29.77 -4.63 9.31
CA TRP A 186 29.33 -3.40 8.68
C TRP A 186 27.84 -3.49 8.42
N TRP A 187 27.08 -2.67 9.13
CA TRP A 187 25.64 -2.72 9.16
C TRP A 187 25.01 -1.60 8.34
N SER A 188 23.93 -1.93 7.65
CA SER A 188 23.01 -0.97 7.05
C SER A 188 21.57 -1.29 7.46
N PHE A 189 20.82 -0.29 7.92
CA PHE A 189 19.49 -0.50 8.52
C PHE A 189 18.34 0.14 7.75
N ASP A 190 18.59 1.20 6.98
CA ASP A 190 17.59 2.19 6.55
C ASP A 190 17.66 2.60 5.06
N ALA A 191 18.49 1.94 4.26
CA ALA A 191 18.73 2.35 2.87
C ALA A 191 17.88 1.57 1.83
N PRO A 192 17.22 2.26 0.87
CA PRO A 192 16.59 1.61 -0.30
C PRO A 192 17.59 0.92 -1.24
N ALA A 193 18.83 1.40 -1.26
CA ALA A 193 19.97 0.80 -1.94
C ALA A 193 21.12 0.72 -0.93
N HIS A 194 21.25 -0.41 -0.24
CA HIS A 194 22.41 -0.68 0.61
C HIS A 194 23.70 -0.57 -0.23
N LEU A 195 24.78 -0.05 0.39
CA LEU A 195 26.21 -0.01 -0.03
C LEU A 195 26.87 1.38 -0.14
N ASN A 196 26.16 2.50 0.00
CA ASN A 196 26.78 3.83 -0.06
C ASN A 196 27.00 4.52 1.31
N THR A 197 26.26 4.10 2.35
CA THR A 197 26.41 4.62 3.73
C THR A 197 26.23 3.48 4.74
N TRP A 198 27.26 3.19 5.53
CA TRP A 198 27.21 2.21 6.62
C TRP A 198 26.79 2.88 7.93
N ASN A 199 25.76 2.35 8.59
CA ASN A 199 25.21 2.94 9.81
C ASN A 199 25.98 2.52 11.07
N SER A 200 26.57 1.31 11.10
CA SER A 200 27.33 0.84 12.27
C SER A 200 28.43 -0.14 11.91
N ARG A 201 29.48 -0.14 12.75
CA ARG A 201 30.59 -1.12 12.69
C ARG A 201 30.63 -2.05 13.90
N ALA A 202 29.71 -1.89 14.85
CA ALA A 202 29.65 -2.77 16.02
C ALA A 202 29.20 -4.16 15.59
N VAL A 203 29.72 -5.20 16.26
CA VAL A 203 29.30 -6.59 16.01
C VAL A 203 27.81 -6.78 16.34
N ASN A 204 27.37 -6.23 17.49
CA ASN A 204 25.99 -6.28 17.99
C ASN A 204 25.44 -4.87 18.21
N PRO A 205 25.05 -4.15 17.14
CA PRO A 205 24.64 -2.75 17.22
C PRO A 205 23.23 -2.59 17.79
N THR A 206 22.93 -1.37 18.23
CA THR A 206 21.56 -0.89 18.43
C THR A 206 21.29 0.22 17.42
N PHE A 207 20.10 0.21 16.82
CA PHE A 207 19.69 1.22 15.84
C PHE A 207 18.32 1.80 16.19
N PHE A 208 18.10 3.06 15.82
CA PHE A 208 16.86 3.79 16.05
C PHE A 208 16.28 4.18 14.70
N TYR A 209 15.10 3.66 14.37
CA TYR A 209 14.46 3.93 13.08
C TYR A 209 13.80 5.31 13.11
N PRO A 210 14.22 6.26 12.25
CA PRO A 210 13.78 7.66 12.37
C PRO A 210 12.32 7.87 11.92
N ALA A 211 11.77 6.96 11.12
CA ALA A 211 10.43 7.03 10.59
C ALA A 211 9.73 5.67 10.69
N ALA A 212 8.39 5.70 10.73
CA ALA A 212 7.58 4.51 10.59
C ALA A 212 7.80 3.86 9.21
N GLY A 213 7.76 2.53 9.16
CA GLY A 213 8.01 1.79 7.94
C GLY A 213 8.48 0.37 8.19
N THR A 214 8.75 -0.33 7.09
CA THR A 214 9.28 -1.70 7.08
C THR A 214 10.70 -1.65 6.52
N PHE A 215 11.66 -2.23 7.23
CA PHE A 215 13.09 -2.09 6.94
C PHE A 215 13.80 -3.44 6.75
N SER A 216 14.81 -3.45 5.88
CA SER A 216 15.55 -4.64 5.46
C SER A 216 17.02 -4.59 5.89
N PRO A 217 17.35 -4.87 7.16
CA PRO A 217 18.73 -4.79 7.64
C PRO A 217 19.69 -5.73 6.89
N LEU A 218 20.92 -5.26 6.68
CA LEU A 218 22.02 -5.97 6.06
C LEU A 218 23.28 -5.84 6.91
N VAL A 219 24.05 -6.92 7.03
CA VAL A 219 25.40 -6.92 7.61
C VAL A 219 26.40 -7.56 6.66
N LYS A 220 27.51 -6.87 6.40
CA LYS A 220 28.71 -7.46 5.81
C LYS A 220 29.69 -7.81 6.93
N ILE A 221 30.16 -9.05 6.94
CA ILE A 221 30.99 -9.65 7.98
C ILE A 221 32.35 -9.94 7.36
N THR A 222 33.42 -9.62 8.08
CA THR A 222 34.77 -10.09 7.81
C THR A 222 35.20 -10.97 8.98
N TYR A 223 35.79 -12.11 8.67
CA TYR A 223 36.29 -13.06 9.65
C TYR A 223 37.79 -12.87 9.89
N SER A 224 38.31 -13.43 10.98
CA SER A 224 39.73 -13.37 11.34
C SER A 224 40.66 -14.02 10.31
N ASP A 225 40.15 -14.96 9.52
CA ASP A 225 40.89 -15.60 8.42
C ASP A 225 40.80 -14.82 7.09
N GLY A 226 40.24 -13.61 7.11
CA GLY A 226 40.08 -12.74 5.95
C GLY A 226 38.88 -13.06 5.06
N SER A 227 38.18 -14.19 5.28
CA SER A 227 36.96 -14.50 4.52
C SER A 227 35.83 -13.52 4.86
N THR A 228 34.89 -13.32 3.93
CA THR A 228 33.76 -12.40 4.12
C THR A 228 32.43 -13.05 3.80
N GLU A 229 31.38 -12.62 4.47
CA GLU A 229 29.99 -13.05 4.28
C GLU A 229 29.06 -11.84 4.35
N THR A 230 27.90 -11.91 3.71
CA THR A 230 26.87 -10.87 3.80
C THR A 230 25.53 -11.50 4.10
N VAL A 231 24.86 -11.00 5.13
CA VAL A 231 23.53 -11.47 5.56
C VAL A 231 22.56 -10.31 5.44
N GLN A 232 21.47 -10.49 4.70
CA GLN A 232 20.37 -9.54 4.60
C GLN A 232 19.07 -10.22 5.04
N ARG A 233 18.23 -9.48 5.77
CA ARG A 233 16.86 -9.92 6.06
C ARG A 233 15.87 -8.89 5.53
N THR A 234 15.12 -9.27 4.50
CA THR A 234 14.11 -8.40 3.86
C THR A 234 12.89 -8.22 4.75
N GLY A 235 12.47 -6.97 4.96
CA GLY A 235 11.28 -6.61 5.73
C GLY A 235 11.29 -7.11 7.17
N TYR A 236 12.47 -7.19 7.78
CA TYR A 236 12.67 -7.83 9.08
C TYR A 236 12.22 -6.99 10.27
N ILE A 237 12.28 -5.66 10.15
CA ILE A 237 11.91 -4.73 11.21
C ILE A 237 10.71 -3.89 10.79
N ARG A 238 9.76 -3.70 11.70
CA ARG A 238 8.63 -2.79 11.55
C ARG A 238 8.72 -1.66 12.57
N ALA A 239 8.96 -0.43 12.11
CA ALA A 239 8.78 0.75 12.93
C ALA A 239 7.34 1.27 12.76
N THR A 240 6.61 1.48 13.86
CA THR A 240 5.22 1.97 13.88
C THR A 240 5.13 3.43 14.25
#